data_AF-A0A7S6MG84-F1
#
_entry.id   AF-A0A7S6MG84-F1
#
_cell.length_a   1.000
_cell.length_b   1.000
_cell.length_c   1.000
_cell.angle_alpha   90.00
_cell.angle_beta   90.00
_cell.angle_gamma   90.00
#
_symmetry.space_group_name_H-M   'P 1'
#
loop_
_entity.id
_entity.type
_entity.pdbx_description
1 polymer ?
#
loop_
_entity_poly.entity_id
_entity_poly.type
_entity_poly.pdbx_seq_one_letter_code
_entity_poly.pdbx_strand_id
1 'polypeptide(L)' 'MQGKDATFVRRFAGTLTRFERLVLALHYVDELSIHEVGAVLNAPTHEVEETLRILRERTAQAAAQWQAVPSV' A
#
# COMPACT_ATOMS: atom_id res chain seq x y z
N MET A 1 -0.61 22.62 -3.02
CA MET A 1 -1.10 21.24 -3.19
C MET A 1 -0.36 20.21 -2.32
N GLN A 2 0.95 20.33 -2.07
CA GLN A 2 1.78 19.35 -1.31
C GLN A 2 1.28 18.93 0.09
N GLY A 3 0.57 19.78 0.85
CA GLY A 3 0.12 19.41 2.21
C GLY A 3 -1.06 18.42 2.27
N LYS A 4 -1.94 18.43 1.26
CA LYS A 4 -3.12 17.56 1.22
C LYS A 4 -2.73 16.11 0.88
N ASP A 5 -1.80 15.94 -0.05
CA ASP A 5 -1.37 14.62 -0.52
C ASP A 5 -0.53 13.87 0.53
N ALA A 6 0.37 14.58 1.22
CA ALA A 6 1.13 14.00 2.34
C ALA A 6 0.21 13.55 3.50
N THR A 7 -0.88 14.29 3.73
CA THR A 7 -1.89 13.93 4.74
C THR A 7 -2.67 12.68 4.33
N PHE A 8 -3.04 12.56 3.05
CA PHE A 8 -3.67 11.36 2.50
C PHE A 8 -2.78 10.13 2.69
N VAL A 9 -1.52 10.19 2.22
CA VAL A 9 -0.58 9.07 2.32
C VAL A 9 -0.37 8.65 3.76
N ARG A 10 -0.19 9.61 4.69
CA ARG A 10 -0.02 9.31 6.12
C ARG A 10 -1.26 8.64 6.72
N ARG A 11 -2.47 9.12 6.40
CA ARG A 11 -3.72 8.52 6.90
C ARG A 11 -3.92 7.12 6.34
N PHE A 12 -3.74 6.93 5.03
CA PHE A 12 -3.88 5.64 4.38
C PHE A 12 -2.86 4.62 4.93
N ALA A 13 -1.59 5.00 5.03
CA ALA A 13 -0.54 4.16 5.60
C ALA A 13 -0.80 3.78 7.08
N GLY A 14 -1.50 4.65 7.81
CA GLY A 14 -1.97 4.39 9.18
C GLY A 14 -3.05 3.32 9.28
N THR A 15 -3.78 3.04 8.18
CA THR A 15 -4.79 1.95 8.12
C THR A 15 -4.21 0.59 7.73
N LEU A 16 -2.94 0.55 7.35
CA LEU A 16 -2.29 -0.68 6.92
C LEU A 16 -1.77 -1.46 8.14
N THR A 17 -1.75 -2.78 8.04
CA THR A 17 -1.07 -3.63 9.01
C THR A 17 0.45 -3.50 8.85
N ARG A 18 1.21 -4.03 9.82
CA ARG A 18 2.68 -4.07 9.70
C ARG A 18 3.10 -4.89 8.48
N PHE A 19 2.44 -6.02 8.24
CA PHE A 19 2.73 -6.90 7.10
C PHE A 19 2.49 -6.19 5.78
N GLU A 20 1.32 -5.56 5.61
CA GLU A 20 0.98 -4.79 4.41
C GLU A 20 1.98 -3.67 4.12
N ARG A 21 2.42 -2.93 5.16
CA ARG A 21 3.46 -1.89 5.00
C ARG A 21 4.78 -2.47 4.52
N LEU A 22 5.21 -3.62 5.04
CA LEU A 22 6.45 -4.27 4.64
C LEU A 22 6.37 -4.80 3.22
N VAL A 23 5.25 -5.42 2.83
CA VAL A 23 5.00 -5.85 1.46
C VAL A 23 5.10 -4.68 0.48
N LEU A 24 4.50 -3.53 0.79
CA LEU A 24 4.60 -2.34 -0.07
C LEU A 24 6.02 -1.78 -0.13
N ALA A 25 6.71 -1.67 1.00
CA ALA A 25 8.07 -1.14 1.06
C ALA A 25 9.02 -2.01 0.23
N LEU A 26 9.05 -3.32 0.51
CA LEU A 26 9.95 -4.24 -0.18
C LEU A 26 9.66 -4.31 -1.69
N HIS A 27 8.39 -4.27 -2.10
CA HIS A 27 8.04 -4.39 -3.52
C HIS A 27 8.22 -3.08 -4.31
N TYR A 28 7.81 -1.92 -3.76
CA TYR A 28 7.79 -0.65 -4.51
C TYR A 28 8.94 0.31 -4.18
N VAL A 29 9.60 0.15 -3.02
CA VAL A 29 10.74 1.00 -2.63
C VAL A 29 12.04 0.26 -2.88
N ASP A 30 12.13 -1.00 -2.44
CA ASP A 30 13.32 -1.84 -2.64
C ASP A 30 13.28 -2.64 -3.96
N GLU A 31 12.20 -2.49 -4.74
CA GLU A 31 12.00 -3.08 -6.08
C GLU A 31 12.12 -4.61 -6.13
N LEU A 32 11.87 -5.31 -5.01
CA LEU A 32 11.92 -6.76 -4.95
C LEU A 32 10.75 -7.40 -5.72
N SER A 33 11.03 -8.52 -6.38
CA SER A 33 9.99 -9.37 -6.95
C SER A 33 9.11 -9.97 -5.86
N ILE A 34 7.90 -10.39 -6.23
CA ILE A 34 6.94 -11.01 -5.30
C ILE A 34 7.55 -12.24 -4.60
N HIS A 35 8.33 -13.04 -5.33
CA HIS A 35 9.05 -14.18 -4.79
C HIS A 35 10.09 -13.78 -3.74
N GLU A 36 10.86 -12.72 -4.01
CA GLU A 36 11.86 -12.21 -3.05
C GLU A 36 11.21 -11.60 -1.81
N VAL A 37 10.09 -10.88 -1.96
CA VAL A 37 9.30 -10.39 -0.82
C VAL A 37 8.82 -11.55 0.06
N GLY A 38 8.27 -12.60 -0.56
CA GLY A 38 7.86 -13.81 0.16
C GLY A 38 9.02 -14.46 0.92
N ALA A 39 10.19 -14.55 0.29
CA ALA A 39 11.39 -15.08 0.93
C ALA A 39 11.85 -14.22 2.12
N VAL A 40 11.88 -12.89 1.99
CA VAL A 40 12.30 -11.96 3.06
C VAL A 40 11.31 -11.98 4.23
N LEU A 41 10.01 -12.03 3.95
CA LEU A 41 8.96 -12.00 4.97
C LEU A 41 8.62 -13.38 5.53
N ASN A 42 9.27 -14.45 5.03
CA ASN A 42 8.93 -15.83 5.33
C ASN A 42 7.42 -16.10 5.15
N ALA A 43 6.88 -15.65 4.01
CA ALA A 43 5.48 -15.76 3.65
C ALA A 43 5.32 -16.48 2.29
N PRO A 44 4.27 -17.27 2.09
CA PRO A 44 3.97 -17.87 0.79
C PRO A 44 3.78 -16.81 -0.31
N THR A 45 4.29 -17.06 -1.52
CA THR A 45 4.17 -16.14 -2.66
C THR A 45 2.72 -15.70 -2.92
N HIS A 46 1.76 -16.64 -2.87
CA HIS A 46 0.35 -16.36 -3.12
C HIS A 46 -0.26 -15.39 -2.08
N GLU A 47 0.23 -15.39 -0.85
CA GLU A 47 -0.21 -14.46 0.20
C GLU A 47 0.30 -13.04 -0.11
N VAL A 48 1.53 -12.92 -0.60
CA VAL A 48 2.11 -11.63 -1.04
C VAL A 48 1.36 -11.09 -2.27
N GLU A 49 1.07 -11.95 -3.25
CA GLU A 49 0.28 -11.59 -4.44
C GLU A 49 -1.10 -11.04 -4.05
N GLU A 50 -1.82 -11.80 -3.22
CA GLU A 50 -3.17 -11.42 -2.77
C GLU A 50 -3.14 -10.13 -1.95
N THR A 51 -2.13 -9.97 -1.09
CA THR A 51 -1.92 -8.74 -0.32
C THR A 51 -1.70 -7.54 -1.25
N LEU A 52 -0.84 -7.67 -2.26
CA LEU A 52 -0.60 -6.60 -3.23
C LEU A 52 -1.86 -6.26 -4.03
N ARG A 53 -2.65 -7.26 -4.42
CA ARG A 53 -3.93 -7.07 -5.13
C ARG A 53 -4.91 -6.25 -4.28
N ILE A 54 -5.15 -6.67 -3.04
CA ILE A 54 -6.04 -5.98 -2.09
C ILE A 54 -5.55 -4.56 -1.84
N LEU A 55 -4.25 -4.35 -1.64
CA LEU A 55 -3.69 -3.03 -1.38
C LEU A 55 -3.82 -2.09 -2.58
N ARG A 56 -3.67 -2.58 -3.83
CA ARG A 56 -3.93 -1.79 -5.03
C ARG A 56 -5.39 -1.32 -5.10
N GLU A 57 -6.34 -2.22 -4.85
CA GLU A 57 -7.77 -1.90 -4.83
C GLU A 57 -8.10 -0.89 -3.73
N ARG A 58 -7.62 -1.11 -2.51
CA ARG A 58 -7.81 -0.19 -1.38
C ARG A 58 -7.19 1.18 -1.66
N THR A 59 -6.02 1.23 -2.27
CA THR A 59 -5.35 2.50 -2.62
C THR A 59 -6.15 3.26 -3.66
N ALA A 60 -6.63 2.58 -4.71
CA ALA A 60 -7.46 3.18 -5.76
C ALA A 60 -8.78 3.75 -5.18
N GLN A 61 -9.45 2.98 -4.31
CA GLN A 61 -10.66 3.44 -3.63
C GLN A 61 -10.40 4.64 -2.72
N ALA A 62 -9.33 4.59 -1.92
CA ALA A 62 -8.96 5.69 -1.02
C ALA A 62 -8.62 6.96 -1.82
N ALA A 63 -7.89 6.83 -2.94
CA ALA A 63 -7.57 7.95 -3.82
C ALA A 63 -8.83 8.55 -4.47
N ALA A 64 -9.75 7.71 -4.96
CA ALA A 64 -11.03 8.17 -5.52
C ALA A 64 -11.89 8.91 -4.48
N GLN A 65 -11.97 8.37 -3.26
CA GLN A 65 -12.68 9.02 -2.15
C GLN A 65 -12.04 10.36 -1.79
N TRP A 66 -10.70 10.45 -1.75
CA TRP A 66 -9.99 11.68 -1.45
C TRP A 66 -10.21 12.77 -2.49
N GLN A 67 -10.22 12.40 -3.78
CA GLN A 67 -10.55 13.33 -4.88
C GLN A 67 -12.01 13.80 -4.83
N ALA A 68 -12.92 12.98 -4.31
CA ALA A 68 -14.33 13.31 -4.18
C ALA A 68 -14.66 14.18 -2.94
N VAL A 69 -13.72 14.42 -2.02
CA VAL A 69 -13.94 15.32 -0.88
C VAL A 69 -13.92 16.78 -1.39
N PRO A 70 -15.07 17.50 -1.38
CA PRO A 70 -15.10 18.90 -1.79
C PRO A 70 -14.23 19.73 -0.85
N SER A 71 -13.46 20.65 -1.43
CA SER A 71 -12.64 21.59 -0.68
C SER A 71 -13.57 22.56 0.07
N VAL A 72 -13.82 22.29 1.35
CA VAL A 72 -14.37 23.29 2.28
C VAL A 72 -13.25 24.24 2.68
#